data_AF-A0A381VSH6-F1
#
_entry.id   AF-A0A381VSH6-F1
#
_cell.length_a   1.000
_cell.length_b   1.000
_cell.length_c   1.000
_cell.angle_alpha   90.00
_cell.angle_beta   90.00
_cell.angle_gamma   90.00
#
_symmetry.space_group_name_H-M   'P 1'
#
loop_
_entity.id
_entity.type
_entity.pdbx_description
1 polymer ?
#
loop_
_entity_poly.entity_id
_entity_poly.type
_entity_poly.pdbx_seq_one_letter_code
_entity_poly.pdbx_strand_id
1 'polypeptide(L)'
;MFDVYTKKFNKTEFWLCLVGGGEPTLWPHFNTFCREIKKEHNVRLKVTTNASRTLRWWDQNVEYLDRATLSAHHEFIDIDHFMKVGDFLYECDLNIGALMLMDCEHWDKCVAIVEKMKTSKQPWIIEAK
;
A
#
# COMPACT_ATOMS: atom_id res chain seq x y z
N MET A 1 16.77 -1.79 18.36
CA MET A 1 15.66 -2.77 18.50
C MET A 1 15.92 -4.02 17.66
N PHE A 2 16.09 -3.90 16.34
CA PHE A 2 16.35 -5.03 15.45
C PHE A 2 17.58 -5.87 15.84
N ASP A 3 18.69 -5.23 16.23
CA ASP A 3 19.91 -5.93 16.68
C ASP A 3 19.68 -6.87 17.86
N VAL A 4 18.76 -6.54 18.77
CA VAL A 4 18.40 -7.40 19.89
C VAL A 4 17.76 -8.67 19.37
N TYR A 5 16.87 -8.56 18.38
CA TYR A 5 16.21 -9.70 17.76
C TYR A 5 17.15 -10.55 16.91
N THR A 6 18.06 -9.92 16.18
CA THR A 6 19.10 -10.62 15.43
C THR A 6 20.00 -11.42 16.38
N LYS A 7 20.53 -10.78 17.43
CA LYS A 7 21.50 -11.40 18.35
C LYS A 7 20.88 -12.46 19.26
N LYS A 8 19.65 -12.25 19.76
CA LYS A 8 19.02 -13.17 20.72
C LYS A 8 18.18 -14.25 20.07
N PHE A 9 17.59 -13.99 18.91
CA PHE A 9 16.56 -14.87 18.32
C PHE A 9 16.84 -15.26 16.87
N ASN A 10 18.01 -14.89 16.32
CA ASN A 10 18.42 -15.19 14.94
C ASN A 10 17.38 -14.76 13.89
N LYS A 11 16.68 -13.65 14.15
CA LYS A 11 15.74 -13.04 13.19
C LYS A 11 16.49 -12.09 12.28
N THR A 12 16.41 -12.31 10.98
CA THR A 12 17.18 -11.55 9.96
C THR A 12 16.30 -10.74 9.01
N GLU A 13 14.99 -10.98 9.03
CA GLU A 13 14.01 -10.30 8.20
C GLU A 13 12.96 -9.63 9.09
N PHE A 14 12.73 -8.34 8.83
CA PHE A 14 11.80 -7.52 9.59
C PHE A 14 10.90 -6.77 8.62
N TRP A 15 9.60 -6.83 8.86
CA TRP A 15 8.59 -6.07 8.11
C TRP A 15 8.05 -4.96 8.99
N LEU A 16 8.21 -3.72 8.54
CA LEU A 16 7.56 -2.56 9.13
C LEU A 16 6.32 -2.22 8.31
N CYS A 17 5.17 -2.30 8.96
CA CYS A 17 3.87 -1.98 8.37
C CYS A 17 3.50 -0.55 8.75
N LEU A 18 3.55 0.37 7.79
CA LEU A 18 3.11 1.75 7.89
C LEU A 18 1.59 1.78 7.74
N VAL A 19 0.90 1.82 8.89
CA VAL A 19 -0.56 1.74 8.99
C VAL A 19 -1.08 2.73 10.03
N GLY A 20 -2.32 3.20 9.86
CA GLY A 20 -3.00 4.10 10.81
C GLY A 20 -2.65 5.58 10.63
N GLY A 21 -2.94 6.41 11.64
CA GLY A 21 -2.74 7.87 11.57
C GLY A 21 -3.65 8.58 10.56
N GLY A 22 -4.77 7.96 10.19
CA GLY A 22 -5.57 8.35 9.03
C GLY A 22 -4.96 7.76 7.76
N GLU A 23 -4.36 8.61 6.93
CA GLU A 23 -3.67 8.20 5.71
C GLU A 23 -2.15 8.38 5.86
N PRO A 24 -1.35 7.30 5.99
CA PRO A 24 0.09 7.40 6.24
C PRO A 24 0.85 8.23 5.20
N THR A 25 0.40 8.23 3.94
CA THR A 25 1.02 9.01 2.86
C THR A 25 0.77 10.53 2.99
N LEU A 26 -0.11 10.95 3.91
CA LEU A 26 -0.28 12.36 4.26
C LEU A 26 0.83 12.89 5.18
N TRP A 27 1.55 12.01 5.86
CA TRP A 27 2.61 12.43 6.79
C TRP A 27 3.80 13.06 6.05
N PRO A 28 4.17 14.33 6.34
CA PRO A 28 5.22 15.04 5.59
C PRO A 28 6.60 14.36 5.62
N HIS A 29 6.87 13.55 6.64
CA HIS A 29 8.16 12.86 6.79
C HIS A 29 8.12 11.40 6.32
N PHE A 30 7.07 10.98 5.61
CA PHE A 30 6.89 9.59 5.16
C PHE A 30 8.11 9.06 4.40
N ASN A 31 8.55 9.76 3.35
CA ASN A 31 9.68 9.32 2.54
C ASN A 31 11.01 9.41 3.30
N THR A 32 11.25 10.51 4.02
CA THR A 32 12.44 10.62 4.88
C THR A 32 12.53 9.46 5.85
N PHE A 33 11.43 9.10 6.51
CA PHE A 33 11.38 7.93 7.39
C PHE A 33 11.74 6.63 6.64
N CYS A 34 11.10 6.37 5.48
CA CYS A 34 11.34 5.17 4.70
C CYS A 34 12.80 5.04 4.25
N ARG A 35 13.41 6.16 3.83
CA ARG A 35 14.81 6.21 3.41
C ARG A 35 15.76 5.95 4.58
N GLU A 36 15.63 6.71 5.67
CA GLU A 36 16.57 6.62 6.78
C GLU A 36 16.49 5.24 7.48
N ILE A 37 15.30 4.66 7.63
CA ILE A 37 15.16 3.35 8.26
C ILE A 37 15.77 2.22 7.43
N LYS A 38 15.65 2.27 6.09
CA LYS A 38 16.31 1.31 5.19
C LYS A 38 17.82 1.47 5.14
N LYS A 39 18.32 2.70 5.33
CA LYS A 39 19.75 2.98 5.40
C LYS A 39 20.41 2.40 6.65
N GLU A 40 19.72 2.47 7.79
CA GLU A 40 20.27 2.02 9.07
C GLU A 40 20.01 0.54 9.36
N HIS A 41 18.97 -0.05 8.77
CA HIS A 41 18.50 -1.38 9.13
C HIS A 41 18.05 -2.21 7.92
N ASN A 42 18.27 -3.53 7.98
CA ASN A 42 17.73 -4.49 7.01
C ASN A 42 16.23 -4.74 7.27
N VAL A 43 15.39 -3.82 6.82
CA VAL A 43 13.94 -3.86 6.98
C VAL A 43 13.23 -3.82 5.62
N ARG A 44 12.09 -4.50 5.55
CA ARG A 44 11.11 -4.39 4.48
C ARG A 44 10.00 -3.44 4.90
N LEU A 45 9.58 -2.57 3.99
CA LEU A 45 8.55 -1.57 4.25
C LEU A 45 7.28 -1.92 3.49
N LYS A 46 6.17 -1.98 4.22
CA LYS A 46 4.83 -2.12 3.67
C LYS A 46 4.01 -0.90 4.06
N VAL A 47 3.30 -0.29 3.11
CA VAL A 47 2.30 0.75 3.40
C VAL A 47 0.88 0.21 3.20
N THR A 48 -0.06 0.60 4.06
CA THR A 48 -1.50 0.48 3.78
C THR A 48 -2.07 1.89 3.58
N THR A 49 -2.74 2.12 2.46
CA THR A 49 -3.16 3.46 2.02
C THR A 49 -4.48 3.41 1.24
N ASN A 50 -5.27 4.46 1.29
CA ASN A 50 -6.44 4.64 0.43
C ASN A 50 -6.12 5.07 -1.01
N ALA A 51 -4.83 5.17 -1.37
CA ALA A 51 -4.35 5.57 -2.69
C ALA A 51 -4.75 6.99 -3.15
N SER A 52 -5.22 7.86 -2.25
CA SER A 52 -5.69 9.22 -2.58
C SER A 52 -4.59 10.17 -3.08
N ARG A 53 -3.31 9.86 -2.84
CA ARG A 53 -2.19 10.65 -3.35
C ARG A 53 -2.10 10.59 -4.88
N THR A 54 -1.63 11.68 -5.48
CA THR A 54 -1.45 11.80 -6.92
C THR A 54 -0.34 10.89 -7.42
N LEU A 55 -0.37 10.50 -8.70
CA LEU A 55 0.70 9.73 -9.33
C LEU A 55 2.07 10.41 -9.21
N ARG A 56 2.12 11.75 -9.35
CA ARG A 56 3.33 12.54 -9.13
C ARG A 56 3.88 12.36 -7.70
N TRP A 57 3.02 12.28 -6.70
CA TRP A 57 3.47 12.03 -5.34
C TRP A 57 4.05 10.62 -5.23
N TRP A 58 3.38 9.61 -5.79
CA TRP A 58 3.91 8.24 -5.77
C TRP A 58 5.27 8.13 -6.46
N ASP A 59 5.41 8.68 -7.67
CA ASP A 59 6.69 8.73 -8.40
C ASP A 59 7.86 9.24 -7.54
N GLN A 60 7.61 10.19 -6.64
CA GLN A 60 8.63 10.77 -5.77
C GLN A 60 8.85 10.04 -4.44
N ASN A 61 7.98 9.09 -4.07
CA ASN A 61 7.92 8.55 -2.70
C ASN A 61 7.83 7.00 -2.63
N VAL A 62 7.86 6.28 -3.75
CA VAL A 62 7.73 4.80 -3.78
C VAL A 62 9.03 4.03 -3.62
N GLU A 63 10.16 4.66 -3.94
CA GLU A 63 11.47 3.99 -4.09
C GLU A 63 11.84 3.07 -2.92
N TYR A 64 11.51 3.48 -1.70
CA TYR A 64 11.88 2.76 -0.48
C TYR A 64 10.83 1.76 -0.02
N LEU A 65 9.67 1.67 -0.66
CA LEU A 65 8.64 0.69 -0.32
C LEU A 65 8.96 -0.67 -0.95
N ASP A 66 8.59 -1.75 -0.27
CA ASP A 66 8.65 -3.11 -0.82
C ASP A 66 7.26 -3.65 -1.15
N ARG A 67 6.23 -3.15 -0.46
CA ARG A 67 4.84 -3.56 -0.65
C ARG A 67 3.85 -2.42 -0.39
N ALA A 68 2.75 -2.41 -1.13
CA ALA A 68 1.58 -1.60 -0.82
C ALA A 68 0.31 -2.45 -0.70
N THR A 69 -0.53 -2.15 0.28
CA THR A 69 -1.92 -2.58 0.32
C THR A 69 -2.81 -1.36 0.10
N LEU A 70 -3.55 -1.35 -1.00
CA LEU A 70 -4.45 -0.27 -1.33
C LEU A 70 -5.83 -0.60 -0.75
N SER A 71 -6.27 0.11 0.30
CA SER A 71 -7.57 -0.12 0.95
C SER A 71 -8.67 0.69 0.27
N ALA A 72 -9.59 -0.02 -0.39
CA ALA A 72 -10.74 0.56 -1.07
C ALA A 72 -11.96 0.57 -0.14
N HIS A 73 -12.41 1.77 0.22
CA HIS A 73 -13.67 2.02 0.91
C HIS A 73 -14.68 2.56 -0.10
N HIS A 74 -15.82 1.87 -0.27
CA HIS A 74 -16.80 2.23 -1.31
C HIS A 74 -17.34 3.66 -1.19
N GLU A 75 -17.31 4.23 0.01
CA GLU A 75 -17.83 5.57 0.34
C GLU A 75 -16.98 6.70 -0.24
N PHE A 76 -15.66 6.52 -0.28
CA PHE A 76 -14.70 7.60 -0.54
C PHE A 76 -13.82 7.36 -1.77
N ILE A 77 -13.92 6.18 -2.39
CA ILE A 77 -13.03 5.78 -3.47
C ILE A 77 -13.38 6.49 -4.79
N ASP A 78 -12.36 7.12 -5.38
CA ASP A 78 -12.31 7.37 -6.82
C ASP A 78 -11.67 6.14 -7.48
N ILE A 79 -12.50 5.28 -8.04
CA ILE A 79 -12.05 3.98 -8.55
C ILE A 79 -11.11 4.12 -9.76
N ASP A 80 -11.34 5.10 -10.62
CA ASP A 80 -10.49 5.30 -11.79
C ASP A 80 -9.11 5.82 -11.39
N HIS A 81 -9.03 6.72 -10.40
CA HIS A 81 -7.75 7.15 -9.83
C HIS A 81 -7.06 6.02 -9.05
N PHE A 82 -7.80 5.28 -8.24
CA PHE A 82 -7.29 4.16 -7.47
C PHE A 82 -6.61 3.11 -8.37
N MET A 83 -7.26 2.74 -9.47
CA MET A 83 -6.70 1.82 -10.46
C MET A 83 -5.43 2.38 -11.12
N LYS A 84 -5.40 3.68 -11.47
CA LYS A 84 -4.19 4.30 -12.02
C LYS A 84 -3.02 4.24 -11.05
N VAL A 85 -3.27 4.45 -9.76
CA VAL A 85 -2.23 4.31 -8.72
C VAL A 85 -1.78 2.85 -8.62
N GLY A 86 -2.69 1.89 -8.60
CA GLY A 86 -2.36 0.47 -8.61
C GLY A 86 -1.47 0.10 -9.80
N ASP A 87 -1.88 0.48 -11.02
CA ASP A 87 -1.12 0.20 -12.24
C ASP A 87 0.27 0.83 -12.20
N PHE A 88 0.38 2.09 -11.78
CA PHE A 88 1.65 2.79 -11.64
C PHE A 88 2.58 2.09 -10.64
N LEU A 89 2.08 1.72 -9.46
CA LEU A 89 2.89 1.05 -8.45
C LEU A 89 3.36 -0.32 -8.91
N TYR A 90 2.53 -1.05 -9.65
CA TYR A 90 2.91 -2.31 -10.26
C TYR A 90 4.03 -2.13 -11.30
N GLU A 91 3.93 -1.09 -12.13
CA GLU A 91 4.97 -0.73 -13.12
C GLU A 91 6.29 -0.32 -12.46
N CYS A 92 6.26 0.17 -11.21
CA CYS A 92 7.44 0.39 -10.38
C CYS A 92 7.98 -0.88 -9.69
N ASP A 93 7.57 -2.06 -10.12
CA ASP A 93 7.93 -3.37 -9.53
C ASP A 93 7.54 -3.53 -8.04
N LEU A 94 6.58 -2.74 -7.55
CA LEU A 94 6.11 -2.85 -6.18
C LEU A 94 5.16 -4.03 -6.03
N ASN A 95 5.33 -4.83 -4.97
CA ASN A 95 4.36 -5.86 -4.64
C ASN A 95 3.08 -5.18 -4.14
N ILE A 96 1.99 -5.28 -4.89
CA ILE A 96 0.73 -4.60 -4.54
C ILE A 96 -0.44 -5.57 -4.39
N GLY A 97 -1.35 -5.21 -3.48
CA GLY A 97 -2.66 -5.83 -3.36
C GLY A 97 -3.73 -4.79 -3.07
N ALA A 98 -4.82 -4.82 -3.83
CA ALA A 98 -6.02 -4.06 -3.54
C ALA A 98 -6.88 -4.84 -2.54
N LEU A 99 -7.27 -4.19 -1.44
CA LEU A 99 -8.19 -4.71 -0.45
C LEU A 99 -9.51 -3.95 -0.57
N MET A 100 -10.53 -4.59 -1.15
CA MET A 100 -11.91 -4.12 -1.10
C MET A 100 -12.50 -4.46 0.25
N LEU A 101 -12.86 -3.43 1.01
CA LEU A 101 -13.60 -3.55 2.26
C LEU A 101 -15.08 -3.65 1.94
N MET A 102 -15.61 -4.86 2.00
CA MET A 102 -17.00 -5.18 1.67
C MET A 102 -17.92 -4.63 2.75
N ASP A 103 -18.99 -3.98 2.30
CA ASP A 103 -20.07 -3.50 3.15
C ASP A 103 -21.34 -4.27 2.77
N CYS A 104 -21.97 -4.91 3.76
CA CYS A 104 -23.18 -5.69 3.53
C CYS A 104 -24.37 -4.82 3.14
N GLU A 105 -24.43 -3.57 3.59
CA GLU A 105 -25.49 -2.62 3.21
C GLU A 105 -25.31 -2.10 1.77
N HIS A 106 -24.07 -2.16 1.26
CA HIS A 106 -23.70 -1.68 -0.07
C HIS A 106 -23.03 -2.78 -0.91
N TRP A 107 -23.51 -4.01 -0.79
CA TRP A 107 -22.92 -5.19 -1.41
C TRP A 107 -22.69 -5.05 -2.91
N ASP A 108 -23.75 -4.70 -3.66
CA ASP A 108 -23.69 -4.60 -5.13
C ASP A 108 -22.71 -3.52 -5.60
N LYS A 109 -22.60 -2.42 -4.83
CA LYS A 109 -21.62 -1.37 -5.10
C LYS A 109 -20.20 -1.87 -4.90
N CYS A 110 -19.94 -2.63 -3.83
CA CYS A 110 -18.63 -3.23 -3.59
C CYS A 110 -18.27 -4.26 -4.67
N VAL A 111 -19.22 -5.10 -5.10
CA VAL A 111 -19.04 -6.04 -6.21
C VAL A 111 -18.72 -5.29 -7.51
N ALA A 112 -19.46 -4.23 -7.83
CA ALA A 112 -19.20 -3.43 -9.02
C ALA A 112 -17.80 -2.80 -9.01
N ILE A 113 -17.33 -2.35 -7.84
CA ILE A 113 -15.96 -1.84 -7.67
C ILE A 113 -14.94 -2.96 -7.95
N VAL A 114 -15.13 -4.16 -7.40
CA VAL A 114 -14.24 -5.32 -7.66
C VAL A 114 -14.24 -5.69 -9.15
N GLU A 115 -15.40 -5.74 -9.80
CA GLU A 115 -15.48 -6.00 -11.25
C GLU A 115 -14.76 -4.93 -12.07
N LYS A 116 -14.86 -3.66 -11.66
CA LYS A 116 -14.11 -2.57 -12.27
C LYS A 116 -12.60 -2.72 -12.04
N MET A 117 -12.14 -3.11 -10.85
CA MET A 117 -10.72 -3.39 -10.58
C MET A 117 -10.14 -4.48 -11.50
N LYS A 118 -10.93 -5.52 -11.81
CA LYS A 118 -10.53 -6.60 -12.72
C LYS A 118 -10.22 -6.13 -14.15
N THR A 119 -10.70 -4.94 -14.55
CA THR A 119 -10.39 -4.37 -15.87
C THR A 119 -9.09 -3.57 -15.90
N SER A 120 -8.30 -3.61 -14.82
CA SER A 120 -6.98 -2.97 -14.76
C SER A 120 -6.03 -3.47 -15.85
N LYS A 121 -5.07 -2.62 -16.23
CA LYS A 121 -4.00 -2.99 -17.16
C LYS A 121 -2.99 -3.97 -16.56
N GLN A 122 -2.88 -3.98 -15.23
CA GLN A 122 -1.86 -4.73 -14.50
C GLN A 122 -2.51 -5.81 -13.61
N PRO A 123 -1.90 -7.00 -13.50
CA PRO A 123 -2.52 -8.13 -12.81
C PRO A 123 -2.25 -8.09 -11.29
N TRP A 124 -2.57 -6.98 -10.62
CA TRP A 124 -2.45 -6.91 -9.17
C TRP A 124 -3.53 -7.69 -8.45
N ILE A 125 -3.19 -8.20 -7.25
CA ILE A 125 -4.09 -9.06 -6.47
C ILE A 125 -5.25 -8.22 -5.94
N ILE A 126 -6.47 -8.76 -6.04
CA ILE A 126 -7.67 -8.19 -5.44
C ILE A 126 -8.13 -9.12 -4.32
N GLU A 127 -8.16 -8.60 -3.10
CA GLU A 127 -8.77 -9.24 -1.94
C GLU A 127 -10.09 -8.53 -1.63
N ALA A 128 -11.19 -9.28 -1.50
CA ALA A 128 -12.46 -8.77 -1.01
C ALA A 128 -12.72 -9.37 0.37
N LYS A 129 -12.93 -8.53 1.39
CA LYS A 129 -13.15 -8.95 2.78
C LYS A 129 -14.30 -8.22 3.41
#